data_AF-X1RU41-F1
#
_entry.id   AF-X1RU41-F1
#
_cell.length_a   1.000
_cell.length_b   1.000
_cell.length_c   1.000
_cell.angle_alpha   90.00
_cell.angle_beta   90.00
_cell.angle_gamma   90.00
#
_symmetry.space_group_name_H-M   'P 1'
#
loop_
_entity.id
_entity.type
_entity.pdbx_description
1 polymer ?
#
loop_
_entity_poly.entity_id
_entity_poly.type
_entity_poly.pdbx_seq_one_letter_code
_entity_poly.pdbx_strand_id
1 'polypeptide(L)' 'MADWIYDRNGRAALIVNSDCLRDNRGQVIAWLSGNSVFSLQGAHVGWFEGGVLYDSQNRALGFLRDATGYLPSR' A
#
# COMPACT_ATOMS: atom_id res chain seq x y z
N MET A 1 3.28 14.02 -2.88
CA MET A 1 4.49 13.27 -3.30
C MET A 1 4.07 11.85 -3.65
N ALA A 2 4.81 11.17 -4.51
CA ALA A 2 4.52 9.79 -4.90
C ALA A 2 5.71 8.92 -4.47
N ASP A 3 5.42 7.81 -3.81
CA ASP A 3 6.42 6.89 -3.27
C ASP A 3 6.19 5.47 -3.78
N TRP A 4 7.23 4.66 -3.76
CA TRP A 4 7.14 3.26 -4.16
C TRP A 4 6.87 2.37 -2.96
N ILE A 5 5.87 1.49 -3.11
CA ILE A 5 5.62 0.35 -2.23
C ILE A 5 6.35 -0.86 -2.82
N TYR A 6 7.09 -1.53 -1.95
CA TYR A 6 7.89 -2.70 -2.24
C TYR A 6 7.18 -3.95 -1.71
N ASP A 7 7.20 -5.01 -2.50
CA ASP A 7 6.80 -6.36 -2.10
C ASP A 7 7.83 -6.95 -1.12
N ARG A 8 7.46 -8.06 -0.46
CA ARG A 8 8.32 -8.81 0.49
C ARG A 8 9.73 -9.19 0.00
N ASN A 9 9.96 -9.21 -1.31
CA ASN A 9 11.22 -9.49 -1.98
C ASN A 9 12.00 -8.19 -2.32
N GLY A 10 11.54 -7.03 -1.85
CA GLY A 10 12.16 -5.73 -2.13
C GLY A 10 11.93 -5.22 -3.55
N ARG A 11 10.96 -5.77 -4.29
CA ARG A 11 10.63 -5.32 -5.64
C ARG A 11 9.56 -4.24 -5.60
N ALA A 12 9.79 -3.13 -6.29
CA ALA A 12 8.81 -2.07 -6.43
C ALA A 12 7.57 -2.61 -7.18
N ALA A 13 6.44 -2.67 -6.49
CA ALA A 13 5.21 -3.28 -7.00
C ALA A 13 4.14 -2.24 -7.30
N LEU A 14 4.04 -1.21 -6.45
CA LEU A 14 2.98 -0.22 -6.48
C LEU A 14 3.54 1.17 -6.22
N ILE A 15 2.84 2.18 -6.72
CA ILE A 15 3.13 3.59 -6.44
C ILE A 15 2.01 4.10 -5.53
N VAL A 16 2.38 4.70 -4.40
CA VAL A 16 1.44 5.36 -3.50
C VAL A 16 1.53 6.87 -3.65
N ASN A 17 0.37 7.50 -3.68
CA ASN A 17 0.19 8.95 -3.63
C ASN A 17 -0.66 9.30 -2.40
N SER A 18 -0.80 10.58 -2.09
CA SER A 18 -1.62 11.06 -0.98
C SER A 18 -3.06 10.55 -0.99
N ASP A 19 -3.64 10.34 -2.17
CA ASP A 19 -5.08 10.00 -2.32
C ASP A 19 -5.33 8.67 -3.03
N CYS A 20 -4.30 8.01 -3.57
CA CYS A 20 -4.49 6.80 -4.38
C CYS A 20 -3.27 5.89 -4.45
N LEU A 21 -3.52 4.62 -4.77
CA LEU A 21 -2.53 3.61 -5.13
C LEU A 21 -2.60 3.36 -6.63
N ARG A 22 -1.43 3.26 -7.25
CA ARG A 22 -1.26 3.04 -8.68
C ARG A 22 -0.37 1.84 -8.94
N ASP A 23 -0.56 1.21 -10.09
CA ASP A 23 0.34 0.18 -10.59
C ASP A 23 1.64 0.78 -11.15
N ASN A 24 2.56 -0.09 -11.56
CA ASN A 24 3.83 0.31 -12.18
C ASN A 24 3.68 0.98 -13.56
N ARG A 25 2.46 1.00 -14.14
CA ARG A 25 2.10 1.73 -15.36
C ARG A 25 1.44 3.08 -15.07
N GLY A 26 1.24 3.41 -13.80
CA GLY A 26 0.59 4.64 -13.34
C GLY A 26 -0.93 4.60 -13.35
N GLN A 27 -1.55 3.43 -13.57
CA GLN A 27 -3.01 3.27 -13.48
C GLN A 27 -3.46 3.20 -12.03
N VAL A 28 -4.52 3.93 -11.67
CA VAL A 28 -5.09 3.88 -10.32
C VAL A 28 -5.78 2.54 -10.13
N ILE A 29 -5.42 1.84 -9.05
CA ILE A 29 -5.99 0.53 -8.69
C ILE A 29 -6.78 0.56 -7.37
N ALA A 30 -6.55 1.58 -6.54
CA ALA A 30 -7.24 1.78 -5.28
C ALA A 30 -7.15 3.24 -4.83
N TRP A 31 -8.09 3.65 -3.99
CA TRP A 31 -8.18 4.98 -3.39
C TRP A 31 -7.74 4.92 -1.93
N LEU A 32 -7.09 5.99 -1.47
CA LEU A 32 -6.69 6.16 -0.08
C LEU A 32 -7.53 7.28 0.54
N SER A 33 -8.06 7.01 1.73
CA SER A 33 -8.76 8.02 2.53
C SER A 33 -8.32 7.86 3.99
N GLY A 34 -7.46 8.79 4.43
CA GLY A 34 -6.74 8.67 5.69
C GLY A 34 -5.81 7.46 5.66
N ASN A 35 -6.00 6.54 6.59
CA ASN A 35 -5.27 5.26 6.61
C ASN A 35 -6.02 4.14 5.88
N SER A 36 -7.26 4.34 5.45
CA SER A 36 -8.05 3.27 4.82
C SER A 36 -7.80 3.19 3.32
N VAL A 37 -7.78 1.96 2.80
CA VAL A 37 -7.63 1.66 1.37
C VAL A 37 -8.94 1.12 0.83
N PHE A 38 -9.40 1.72 -0.26
CA PHE A 38 -10.66 1.38 -0.93
C PHE A 38 -10.40 0.91 -2.35
N SER A 39 -11.17 -0.08 -2.81
CA SER A 39 -11.17 -0.48 -4.22
C SER A 39 -11.73 0.64 -5.10
N LEU A 40 -11.55 0.51 -6.42
CA LEU A 40 -12.16 1.43 -7.40
C LEU A 40 -13.69 1.49 -7.31
N GLN A 41 -14.32 0.45 -6.73
CA GLN A 41 -15.77 0.37 -6.50
C GLN A 41 -16.18 0.95 -5.13
N GLY A 42 -15.24 1.44 -4.33
CA GLY A 42 -15.50 2.02 -3.01
C GLY A 42 -15.59 1.00 -1.86
N ALA A 43 -15.23 -0.26 -2.09
CA ALA A 43 -15.19 -1.26 -1.01
C ALA A 43 -13.91 -1.12 -0.19
N HIS A 44 -13.99 -1.17 1.13
CA HIS A 44 -12.80 -1.18 1.99
C HIS A 44 -12.04 -2.49 1.82
N VAL A 45 -10.79 -2.43 1.37
CA VAL A 45 -9.96 -3.61 1.05
C VAL A 45 -8.75 -3.77 1.95
N GLY A 46 -8.42 -2.76 2.74
CA GLY A 46 -7.23 -2.77 3.57
C GLY A 46 -6.95 -1.41 4.19
N TRP A 47 -5.78 -1.27 4.79
CA TRP A 47 -5.34 0.00 5.37
C TRP A 47 -3.82 0.15 5.24
N PHE A 48 -3.36 1.37 5.42
CA PHE A 48 -1.98 1.78 5.33
C PHE A 48 -1.55 2.32 6.68
N GLU A 49 -0.55 1.73 7.31
CA GLU A 49 -0.11 2.08 8.66
C GLU A 49 1.40 1.90 8.82
N GLY A 50 2.09 2.90 9.39
CA GLY A 50 3.55 2.84 9.60
C GLY A 50 4.38 2.67 8.33
N GLY A 51 3.84 3.03 7.17
CA GLY A 51 4.48 2.79 5.87
C GLY A 51 4.26 1.39 5.31
N VAL A 52 3.41 0.56 5.93
CA VAL A 52 3.08 -0.80 5.47
C VAL A 52 1.62 -0.83 5.01
N LEU A 53 1.39 -1.44 3.86
CA LEU A 53 0.06 -1.70 3.30
C LEU A 53 -0.42 -3.07 3.78
N TYR A 54 -1.57 -3.10 4.43
CA TYR A 54 -2.24 -4.30 4.92
C TYR A 54 -3.53 -4.55 4.16
N ASP A 55 -3.88 -5.83 3.96
CA ASP A 55 -5.20 -6.24 3.50
C ASP A 55 -6.21 -6.32 4.66
N SER A 56 -7.49 -6.49 4.34
CA SER A 56 -8.56 -6.69 5.32
C SER A 56 -8.39 -7.93 6.22
N GLN A 57 -7.46 -8.83 5.89
CA GLN A 57 -7.09 -10.01 6.67
C GLN A 57 -5.84 -9.78 7.52
N ASN A 58 -5.39 -8.53 7.67
CA ASN A 58 -4.22 -8.14 8.45
C ASN A 58 -2.89 -8.69 7.90
N ARG A 59 -2.81 -8.96 6.59
CA ARG A 59 -1.60 -9.39 5.92
C ARG A 59 -0.92 -8.20 5.26
N ALA A 60 0.37 -8.04 5.54
CA ALA A 60 1.21 -7.06 4.85
C ALA A 60 1.37 -7.44 3.38
N LEU A 61 0.85 -6.59 2.49
CA LEU A 61 0.98 -6.71 1.03
C LEU A 61 2.26 -6.04 0.52
N GLY A 62 2.72 -4.98 1.19
CA GLY A 62 3.94 -4.28 0.82
C GLY A 62 4.27 -3.16 1.78
N PHE A 63 5.43 -2.54 1.61
CA PHE A 63 5.96 -1.52 2.51
C PHE A 63 6.72 -0.43 1.74
N LEU A 64 6.75 0.79 2.27
CA LEU A 64 7.61 1.87 1.77
C LEU A 64 9.06 1.59 2.11
N ARG A 65 9.97 2.18 1.32
CA ARG A 65 11.41 2.06 1.58
C ARG A 65 11.78 2.54 2.99
N ASP A 66 11.14 3.61 3.45
CA ASP A 66 11.35 4.19 4.79
C ASP A 66 10.29 3.71 5.80
N ALA A 67 9.60 2.59 5.52
CA ALA A 67 8.62 2.05 6.45
C ALA A 67 9.29 1.67 7.76
N THR A 68 8.79 2.24 8.86
CA THR A 68 9.15 1.89 10.24
C THR A 68 8.18 0.87 10.85
N GLY A 69 7.12 0.51 10.11
CA GLY A 69 6.14 -0.50 10.51
C GLY A 69 6.75 -1.90 10.63
N TYR A 70 6.12 -2.73 11.48
CA TYR A 70 6.58 -4.07 11.78
C TYR A 70 6.48 -4.97 10.54
N LEU A 71 7.63 -5.26 9.92
CA LEU A 71 7.77 -6.37 9.00
C LEU A 71 7.93 -7.63 9.87
N PRO A 72 7.01 -8.62 9.81
CA PRO A 72 7.23 -9.87 10.51
C PRO A 72 8.49 -10.55 9.95
N SER A 73 9.59 -10.43 10.70
CA SER A 73 10.82 -11.18 10.50
C SER A 73 10.49 -12.65 10.77
N ARG A 74 10.63 -13.48 9.73
CA ARG A 74 10.64 -14.94 9.88
C ARG A 74 12.02 -15.40 10.37
#